data_AF-A0A0Q0UHZ2-F1
#
_entry.id   AF-A0A0Q0UHZ2-F1
#
_cell.length_a   1.000
_cell.length_b   1.000
_cell.length_c   1.000
_cell.angle_alpha   90.00
_cell.angle_beta   90.00
_cell.angle_gamma   90.00
#
_symmetry.space_group_name_H-M   'P 1'
#
loop_
_entity.id
_entity.type
_entity.pdbx_description
1 polymer ?
#
loop_
_entity_poly.entity_id
_entity_poly.type
_entity_poly.pdbx_seq_one_letter_code
_entity_poly.pdbx_strand_id
1 'polypeptide(L)' 'MTDWSNDSSNKEEKKDHRSAITGRYVKEATAERHPKTTVSETRSEKE' A
#
# COMPACT_ATOMS: atom_id res chain seq x y z
N MET A 1 3.70 -18.74 -28.98
CA MET A 1 3.11 -17.41 -28.72
C MET A 1 3.02 -17.30 -27.21
N THR A 2 3.87 -16.52 -26.55
CA THR A 2 3.91 -16.46 -25.08
C THR A 2 2.71 -15.65 -24.61
N ASP A 3 1.83 -16.28 -23.84
CA ASP A 3 0.70 -15.64 -23.17
C ASP A 3 1.25 -14.66 -22.13
N TRP A 4 1.03 -13.36 -22.36
CA TRP A 4 1.34 -12.35 -21.36
C TRP A 4 0.26 -12.44 -20.29
N SER A 5 0.54 -13.18 -19.21
CA SER A 5 -0.28 -13.14 -18.01
C SER A 5 -0.24 -11.72 -17.44
N ASN A 6 -1.25 -10.92 -17.79
CA ASN A 6 -1.55 -9.68 -17.10
C ASN A 6 -2.43 -10.04 -15.91
N ASP A 7 -1.80 -10.41 -14.79
CA ASP A 7 -2.49 -10.47 -13.50
C ASP A 7 -2.87 -9.05 -13.10
N SER A 8 -3.98 -8.59 -13.66
CA SER A 8 -4.76 -7.47 -13.15
C SER A 8 -5.39 -7.95 -11.83
N SER A 9 -4.55 -8.15 -10.81
CA SER A 9 -4.99 -8.35 -9.44
C SER A 9 -5.89 -7.18 -9.08
N ASN A 10 -7.18 -7.50 -8.98
CA ASN A 10 -8.27 -6.69 -8.47
C ASN A 10 -7.75 -5.73 -7.38
N LYS A 11 -7.62 -4.44 -7.72
CA LYS A 11 -7.26 -3.37 -6.79
C LYS A 11 -8.42 -3.15 -5.84
N GLU A 12 -8.55 -4.05 -4.87
CA GLU A 12 -9.10 -3.65 -3.58
C GLU A 12 -8.38 -2.38 -3.16
N GLU A 13 -9.10 -1.38 -2.66
CA GLU A 13 -8.52 -0.18 -2.05
C GLU A 13 -7.72 -0.58 -0.80
N LYS A 14 -6.55 -1.18 -1.01
CA LYS A 14 -5.62 -1.56 0.03
C LYS A 14 -5.02 -0.26 0.54
N LYS A 15 -5.39 0.09 1.76
CA LYS A 15 -4.74 1.14 2.54
C LYS A 15 -3.39 0.61 2.94
N ASP A 16 -2.36 1.00 2.20
CA ASP A 16 -1.00 0.63 2.51
C ASP A 16 -0.45 1.59 3.57
N HIS A 17 0.11 1.05 4.64
CA HIS A 17 0.77 1.84 5.67
C HIS A 17 2.29 1.75 5.48
N ARG A 18 2.98 2.89 5.40
CA ARG A 18 4.42 2.97 5.14
C ARG A 18 5.12 3.82 6.18
N SER A 19 6.21 3.33 6.76
CA SER A 19 7.04 4.12 7.65
C SER A 19 7.72 5.25 6.88
N ALA A 20 7.50 6.50 7.30
CA ALA A 20 8.14 7.68 6.72
C ALA A 20 9.66 7.71 6.98
N ILE A 21 10.11 7.05 8.06
CA ILE A 21 11.52 7.04 8.48
C ILE A 21 12.32 6.02 7.67
N THR A 22 11.79 4.81 7.52
CA THR A 22 12.54 3.68 6.92
C THR A 22 12.03 3.29 5.54
N GLY A 23 10.88 3.81 5.12
CA GLY A 23 10.24 3.47 3.85
C GLY A 23 9.62 2.07 3.80
N ARG A 24 9.61 1.32 4.91
CA ARG A 24 9.07 -0.05 4.97
C ARG A 24 7.55 -0.05 5.14
N TYR A 25 6.88 -1.01 4.54
CA TYR A 25 5.47 -1.26 4.77
C TYR A 25 5.26 -1.86 6.16
N VAL A 26 4.28 -1.32 6.88
CA VAL A 26 3.91 -1.70 8.23
C VAL A 26 2.44 -2.07 8.27
N LYS A 27 2.01 -2.73 9.34
CA LYS A 27 0.60 -3.09 9.52
C LYS A 27 -0.20 -1.90 10.06
N GLU A 28 -1.52 -1.95 9.91
CA GLU A 28 -2.45 -0.96 10.48
C GLU A 28 -2.19 -0.67 11.96
N ALA A 29 -2.04 -1.72 12.78
CA ALA A 29 -1.77 -1.56 14.22
C ALA A 29 -0.44 -0.83 14.50
N THR A 30 0.51 -0.88 13.57
CA THR A 30 1.77 -0.11 13.67
C THR A 30 1.54 1.34 13.27
N ALA A 31 0.72 1.59 12.26
CA ALA A 31 0.30 2.92 11.86
C ALA A 31 -0.47 3.65 12.98
N GLU A 32 -1.35 2.93 13.68
CA GLU A 32 -2.12 3.47 14.80
C GLU A 32 -1.24 3.81 16.02
N ARG A 33 -0.21 3.01 16.29
CA ARG A 33 0.76 3.26 17.38
C ARG A 33 1.74 4.38 17.03
N HIS A 34 2.10 4.52 15.75
CA HIS A 34 3.06 5.50 15.28
C HIS A 34 2.51 6.35 14.13
N PRO A 35 1.41 7.11 14.34
CA PRO A 35 0.78 7.88 13.27
C PRO A 35 1.64 9.05 12.80
N LYS A 36 2.57 9.51 13.66
CA LYS A 36 3.50 10.60 13.34
C LYS A 36 4.57 10.20 12.31
N THR A 37 4.85 8.91 12.20
CA THR A 37 5.95 8.38 11.39
C THR A 37 5.48 7.31 10.42
N THR A 38 4.17 7.18 10.23
CA THR A 38 3.54 6.22 9.34
C THR A 38 2.58 6.95 8.43
N VAL A 39 2.78 6.78 7.13
CA VAL A 39 1.94 7.31 6.06
C VAL A 39 0.91 6.24 5.70
N SER A 40 -0.36 6.63 5.58
CA SER A 40 -1.41 5.76 5.06
C SER A 40 -1.75 6.22 3.65
N GLU A 41 -1.39 5.42 2.66
CA GLU A 41 -1.66 5.71 1.25
C GLU A 41 -2.84 4.84 0.80
N THR A 42 -3.95 5.49 0.47
CA THR A 42 -4.99 4.87 -0.36
C THR A 42 -4.52 4.96 -1.80
N ARG A 43 -4.27 3.82 -2.44
CA ARG A 43 -3.96 3.78 -3.87
C ARG A 43 -5.23 4.10 -4.66
N SER A 44 -5.62 5.37 -4.67
CA SER A 44 -6.62 5.91 -5.57
C SER A 44 -6.01 5.86 -6.96
N GLU A 45 -6.46 4.89 -7.75
CA GLU A 45 -6.27 4.89 -9.19
C GLU A 45 -6.94 6.17 -9.72
N LYS A 46 -6.15 7.21 -9.96
CA LYS A 46 -6.66 8.36 -10.71
C LYS A 46 -6.51 8.02 -12.18
N GLU A 47 -7.68 7.92 -12.84
CA GLU A 47 -7.88 7.77 -14.29
C GLU A 47 -7.17 8.87 -15.09
#